data_AF-A0A1E7I9E8-F1
#
_entry.id   AF-A0A1E7I9E8-F1
#
_cell.length_a   1.000
_cell.length_b   1.000
_cell.length_c   1.000
_cell.angle_alpha   90.00
_cell.angle_beta   90.00
_cell.angle_gamma   90.00
#
_symmetry.space_group_name_H-M   'P 1'
#
loop_
_entity.id
_entity.type
_entity.pdbx_description
1 polymer ?
#
loop_
_entity_poly.entity_id
_entity_poly.type
_entity_poly.pdbx_seq_one_letter_code
_entity_poly.pdbx_strand_id
1 'polypeptide(L)'
;MNTNNMCAENIKVDPEISDEDLEIFFKVMSTELADWQIQQIITPSNIYPKQKQILAVHWHPEFVPMNLVSQRIEAMFPNCKDEMLIPTQHNELMSYGRYTGVEVDCYASGFNQKVQLLLHFENEKIEKAHVLKSMLAHTFKYRSSQLFEFMDSITKPIEKRVHEAARKTGADKNLVEMVKIYVTKIQTMLEDNWSDISKASIKNKLLKNYFDAMRPKYGDTLINRAQAYLKAIKSQVKTDFSLKFFYRATEIIEETHGLGGCVVIPHPEEFWPILLAKYDVDGIEAWNPQSQRYTDFLISVINEQNANRASGSKEVFIFMGDDCHMSEKTKPVCTQDPVKAAREIGLQPAWDDLNIRKKLIMAGIDRQSIIKDYKARLAG
;
A
#
# COMPACT_ATOMS: atom_id res chain seq x y z
N MET A 1 -20.46 23.47 -19.88
CA MET A 1 -19.46 22.74 -20.71
C MET A 1 -20.09 21.43 -21.11
N ASN A 2 -20.29 21.20 -22.41
CA ASN A 2 -20.93 19.99 -22.94
C ASN A 2 -20.05 18.77 -22.64
N THR A 3 -20.49 17.92 -21.71
CA THR A 3 -19.97 16.56 -21.56
C THR A 3 -20.41 15.76 -22.78
N ASN A 4 -19.57 15.73 -23.82
CA ASN A 4 -19.74 14.79 -24.92
C ASN A 4 -19.69 13.37 -24.34
N ASN A 5 -20.85 12.73 -24.18
CA ASN A 5 -20.95 11.29 -23.96
C ASN A 5 -20.50 10.60 -25.26
N MET A 6 -19.19 10.42 -25.44
CA MET A 6 -18.67 9.62 -26.54
C MET A 6 -18.99 8.14 -26.27
N CYS A 7 -19.85 7.55 -27.11
CA CYS A 7 -20.04 6.11 -27.16
C CYS A 7 -18.82 5.45 -27.83
N ALA A 8 -18.42 4.27 -27.33
CA ALA A 8 -17.27 3.50 -27.83
C ALA A 8 -17.35 3.15 -29.32
N GLU A 9 -18.55 3.21 -29.91
CA GLU A 9 -18.83 2.84 -31.30
C GLU A 9 -18.16 3.73 -32.36
N ASN A 10 -17.69 4.94 -32.00
CA ASN A 10 -17.10 5.92 -32.93
C ASN A 10 -15.64 6.31 -32.62
N ILE A 11 -14.95 5.58 -31.75
CA ILE A 11 -13.58 5.95 -31.36
C ILE A 11 -12.58 5.40 -32.38
N LYS A 12 -11.98 6.28 -33.16
CA LYS A 12 -10.72 6.00 -33.87
C LYS A 12 -9.57 6.53 -33.02
N VAL A 13 -8.73 5.63 -32.53
CA VAL A 13 -7.48 5.99 -31.85
C VAL A 13 -6.35 5.81 -32.85
N ASP A 14 -5.53 6.83 -33.00
CA ASP A 14 -4.29 6.72 -33.78
C ASP A 14 -3.28 5.84 -33.02
N PRO A 15 -2.70 4.81 -33.64
CA PRO A 15 -1.66 4.00 -33.01
C PRO A 15 -0.35 4.77 -32.76
N GLU A 16 -0.07 5.86 -33.47
CA GLU A 16 1.17 6.63 -33.29
C GLU A 16 1.17 7.41 -31.98
N ILE A 17 2.31 7.43 -31.29
CA ILE A 17 2.50 8.18 -30.03
C ILE A 17 2.51 9.67 -30.38
N SER A 18 1.57 10.42 -29.82
CA SER A 18 1.48 11.88 -29.97
C SER A 18 2.21 12.62 -28.84
N ASP A 19 2.46 13.92 -29.03
CA ASP A 19 3.02 14.77 -27.96
C ASP A 19 2.11 14.81 -26.72
N GLU A 20 0.78 14.77 -26.92
CA GLU A 20 -0.20 14.69 -25.83
C GLU A 20 -0.05 13.38 -25.04
N ASP A 21 0.24 12.26 -25.70
CA ASP A 21 0.48 10.98 -25.04
C ASP A 21 1.74 11.04 -24.16
N LEU A 22 2.82 11.63 -24.68
CA LEU A 22 4.07 11.84 -23.94
C LEU A 22 3.87 12.76 -22.73
N GLU A 23 3.13 13.86 -22.90
CA GLU A 23 2.84 14.80 -21.79
C GLU A 23 2.08 14.10 -20.66
N ILE A 24 1.02 13.36 -20.98
CA ILE A 24 0.27 12.57 -19.99
C ILE A 24 1.18 11.54 -19.33
N PHE A 25 1.98 10.83 -20.12
CA PHE A 25 2.90 9.81 -19.63
C PHE A 25 3.90 10.38 -18.61
N PHE A 26 4.64 11.42 -18.96
CA PHE A 26 5.63 12.03 -18.06
C PHE A 26 4.96 12.64 -16.83
N LYS A 27 3.78 13.24 -16.97
CA LYS A 27 3.01 13.76 -15.83
C LYS A 27 2.60 12.66 -14.86
N VAL A 28 2.19 11.49 -15.36
CA VAL A 28 1.81 10.35 -14.52
C VAL A 28 3.02 9.68 -13.86
N MET A 29 4.17 9.71 -14.52
CA MET A 29 5.42 9.12 -14.03
C MET A 29 6.22 10.06 -13.12
N SER A 30 5.92 11.36 -13.14
CA SER A 30 6.61 12.36 -12.33
C SER A 30 6.43 12.11 -10.83
N THR A 31 7.54 12.19 -10.11
CA THR A 31 7.59 12.24 -8.64
C THR A 31 7.79 13.67 -8.13
N GLU A 32 7.92 14.63 -9.03
CA GLU A 32 8.05 16.04 -8.66
C GLU A 32 6.71 16.57 -8.15
N LEU A 33 6.78 17.35 -7.08
CA LEU A 33 5.61 17.95 -6.45
C LEU A 33 5.51 19.41 -6.89
N ALA A 34 4.36 19.78 -7.46
CA ALA A 34 4.01 21.18 -7.67
C ALA A 34 3.79 21.89 -6.32
N ASP A 35 3.96 23.22 -6.31
CA ASP A 35 3.83 24.04 -5.08
C ASP A 35 2.51 23.80 -4.35
N TRP A 36 1.40 23.68 -5.08
CA TRP A 36 0.09 23.41 -4.46
C TRP A 36 0.02 22.03 -3.81
N GLN A 37 0.74 21.02 -4.34
CA GLN A 37 0.81 19.68 -3.74
C GLN A 37 1.62 19.74 -2.45
N ILE A 38 2.74 20.47 -2.44
CA ILE A 38 3.55 20.70 -1.25
C ILE A 38 2.70 21.38 -0.17
N GLN A 39 2.01 22.46 -0.49
CA GLN A 39 1.13 23.17 0.44
C GLN A 39 0.03 22.26 0.99
N GLN A 40 -0.57 21.42 0.15
CA GLN A 40 -1.59 20.47 0.57
C GLN A 40 -1.04 19.37 1.49
N ILE A 41 0.20 18.90 1.25
CA ILE A 41 0.87 17.92 2.12
C ILE A 41 1.13 18.53 3.50
N ILE A 42 1.71 19.72 3.58
CA ILE A 42 2.11 20.32 4.88
C ILE A 42 0.93 20.91 5.65
N THR A 43 -0.22 21.10 5.01
CA THR A 43 -1.44 21.62 5.65
C THR A 43 -2.42 20.48 5.92
N PRO A 44 -2.46 19.92 7.14
CA PRO A 44 -3.44 18.89 7.48
C PRO A 44 -4.86 19.47 7.55
N SER A 45 -5.85 18.66 7.17
CA SER A 45 -7.25 19.08 7.19
C SER A 45 -7.79 19.27 8.61
N ASN A 46 -7.19 18.59 9.59
CA ASN A 46 -7.56 18.64 11.00
C ASN A 46 -6.29 18.73 11.87
N ILE A 47 -6.40 19.38 13.02
CA ILE A 47 -5.31 19.50 13.99
C ILE A 47 -5.79 18.92 15.33
N TYR A 48 -4.94 18.10 15.96
CA TYR A 48 -5.26 17.34 17.18
C TYR A 48 -4.35 17.74 18.34
N PRO A 49 -4.49 18.97 18.89
CA PRO A 49 -3.58 19.50 19.91
C PRO A 49 -3.64 18.76 21.25
N LYS A 50 -4.67 17.94 21.47
CA LYS A 50 -4.85 17.13 22.68
C LYS A 50 -4.16 15.77 22.61
N GLN A 51 -3.79 15.29 21.43
CA GLN A 51 -3.10 14.02 21.25
C GLN A 51 -1.60 14.23 21.50
N LYS A 52 -1.12 13.78 22.66
CA LYS A 52 0.27 13.94 23.10
C LYS A 52 1.15 12.73 22.77
N GLN A 53 0.55 11.60 22.43
CA GLN A 53 1.22 10.37 22.04
C GLN A 53 0.80 9.97 20.64
N ILE A 54 1.77 9.72 19.77
CA ILE A 54 1.55 9.34 18.37
C ILE A 54 2.14 7.96 18.13
N LEU A 55 1.34 7.06 17.56
CA LEU A 55 1.78 5.71 17.17
C LEU A 55 1.37 5.50 15.73
N ALA A 56 2.31 5.14 14.86
CA ALA A 56 2.06 4.73 13.49
C ALA A 56 3.15 3.73 13.10
N VAL A 57 2.79 2.45 13.01
CA VAL A 57 3.72 1.38 12.64
C VAL A 57 3.46 0.86 11.22
N HIS A 58 2.50 1.46 10.51
CA HIS A 58 2.12 1.05 9.16
C HIS A 58 1.61 2.25 8.37
N TRP A 59 2.49 2.84 7.58
CA TRP A 59 2.15 3.93 6.67
C TRP A 59 3.17 4.05 5.55
N HIS A 60 2.72 4.57 4.40
CA HIS A 60 3.44 4.55 3.14
C HIS A 60 3.83 5.97 2.71
N PRO A 61 5.11 6.35 2.75
CA PRO A 61 5.58 7.64 2.25
C PRO A 61 5.42 7.74 0.72
N GLU A 62 5.51 6.61 0.02
CA GLU A 62 5.50 6.54 -1.44
C GLU A 62 6.56 7.44 -2.07
N PHE A 63 6.17 8.49 -2.79
CA PHE A 63 7.13 9.44 -3.40
C PHE A 63 7.18 10.77 -2.64
N VAL A 64 6.41 10.93 -1.56
CA VAL A 64 6.38 12.17 -0.80
C VAL A 64 7.66 12.28 0.04
N PRO A 65 8.44 13.35 -0.10
CA PRO A 65 9.65 13.55 0.68
C PRO A 65 9.40 13.54 2.19
N MET A 66 10.27 12.85 2.93
CA MET A 66 10.08 12.61 4.35
C MET A 66 10.04 13.90 5.19
N ASN A 67 10.75 14.94 4.76
CA ASN A 67 10.72 16.26 5.41
C ASN A 67 9.34 16.95 5.30
N LEU A 68 8.58 16.71 4.22
CA LEU A 68 7.21 17.23 4.09
C LEU A 68 6.24 16.42 4.97
N VAL A 69 6.48 15.10 5.07
CA VAL A 69 5.74 14.24 5.98
C VAL A 69 5.92 14.69 7.44
N SER A 70 7.17 14.95 7.88
CA SER A 70 7.46 15.47 9.21
C SER A 70 6.71 16.78 9.50
N GLN A 71 6.77 17.74 8.57
CA GLN A 71 6.04 19.01 8.72
C GLN A 71 4.53 18.81 8.90
N ARG A 72 3.93 17.88 8.13
CA ARG A 72 2.51 17.56 8.29
C ARG A 72 2.20 16.99 9.66
N ILE A 73 3.01 16.04 10.14
CA ILE A 73 2.82 15.39 11.45
C ILE A 73 2.93 16.42 12.57
N GLU A 74 3.95 17.28 12.53
CA GLU A 74 4.15 18.38 13.49
C GLU A 74 2.97 19.36 13.48
N ALA A 75 2.51 19.76 12.30
CA ALA A 75 1.34 20.63 12.16
C ALA A 75 0.05 19.97 12.68
N MET A 76 -0.09 18.65 12.49
CA MET A 76 -1.27 17.90 12.92
C MET A 76 -1.28 17.66 14.44
N PHE A 77 -0.12 17.51 15.07
CA PHE A 77 0.03 17.21 16.49
C PHE A 77 1.01 18.15 17.21
N PRO A 78 0.66 19.45 17.35
CA PRO A 78 1.61 20.48 17.80
C PRO A 78 2.12 20.31 19.25
N ASN A 79 1.46 19.46 20.05
CA ASN A 79 1.82 19.20 21.45
C ASN A 79 2.29 17.75 21.68
N CYS A 80 2.78 17.07 20.65
CA CYS A 80 3.35 15.73 20.77
C CYS A 80 4.47 15.72 21.82
N LYS A 81 4.48 14.68 22.67
CA LYS A 81 5.50 14.47 23.70
C LYS A 81 6.23 13.13 23.56
N ASP A 82 5.57 12.15 22.95
CA ASP A 82 6.13 10.84 22.72
C ASP A 82 5.57 10.27 21.42
N GLU A 83 6.43 9.67 20.61
CA GLU A 83 6.04 9.14 19.32
C GLU A 83 6.77 7.85 18.98
N MET A 84 6.10 7.02 18.19
CA MET A 84 6.68 5.88 17.51
C MET A 84 6.10 5.83 16.09
N LEU A 85 6.94 6.21 15.13
CA LEU A 85 6.58 6.35 13.74
C LEU A 85 7.54 5.50 12.92
N ILE A 86 7.01 4.47 12.26
CA ILE A 86 7.80 3.54 11.44
C ILE A 86 7.15 3.47 10.05
N PRO A 87 7.78 4.05 9.01
CA PRO A 87 7.27 3.95 7.65
C PRO A 87 7.48 2.53 7.12
N THR A 88 6.53 2.07 6.33
CA THR A 88 6.59 0.77 5.67
C THR A 88 6.26 0.97 4.20
N GLN A 89 7.22 0.69 3.32
CA GLN A 89 7.04 0.72 1.88
C GLN A 89 7.15 -0.70 1.34
N HIS A 90 6.41 -1.02 0.28
CA HIS A 90 6.41 -2.37 -0.28
C HIS A 90 7.80 -2.79 -0.76
N ASN A 91 8.41 -3.73 -0.04
CA ASN A 91 9.70 -4.35 -0.32
C ASN A 91 10.88 -3.35 -0.38
N GLU A 92 10.74 -2.20 0.26
CA GLU A 92 11.75 -1.16 0.33
C GLU A 92 11.90 -0.69 1.79
N LEU A 93 13.13 -0.68 2.28
CA LEU A 93 13.45 -0.20 3.63
C LEU A 93 13.34 1.32 3.65
N MET A 94 12.46 1.85 4.51
CA MET A 94 12.27 3.28 4.69
C MET A 94 12.56 3.65 6.14
N SER A 95 13.30 4.73 6.34
CA SER A 95 13.68 5.20 7.68
C SER A 95 12.95 6.49 8.05
N TYR A 96 12.50 6.58 9.29
CA TYR A 96 12.00 7.80 9.91
C TYR A 96 12.54 7.91 11.34
N GLY A 97 13.25 8.98 11.64
CA GLY A 97 13.92 9.14 12.93
C GLY A 97 14.85 7.96 13.22
N ARG A 98 14.58 7.22 14.30
CA ARG A 98 15.41 6.10 14.78
C ARG A 98 15.03 4.72 14.22
N TYR A 99 13.90 4.64 13.51
CA TYR A 99 13.33 3.37 13.10
C TYR A 99 13.29 3.24 11.58
N THR A 100 13.48 2.01 11.13
CA THR A 100 13.31 1.61 9.74
C THR A 100 12.25 0.54 9.65
N GLY A 101 11.37 0.66 8.66
CA GLY A 101 10.35 -0.33 8.37
C GLY A 101 10.28 -0.70 6.90
N VAL A 102 9.63 -1.84 6.65
CA VAL A 102 9.31 -2.33 5.31
C VAL A 102 8.06 -3.20 5.39
N GLU A 103 7.20 -3.12 4.38
CA GLU A 103 6.13 -4.09 4.19
C GLU A 103 6.55 -5.09 3.12
N VAL A 104 6.71 -6.35 3.48
CA VAL A 104 7.22 -7.37 2.56
C VAL A 104 6.11 -8.31 2.10
N ASP A 105 6.05 -8.59 0.81
CA ASP A 105 5.20 -9.65 0.28
C ASP A 105 5.90 -11.01 0.46
N CYS A 106 5.18 -11.97 1.03
CA CYS A 106 5.70 -13.31 1.27
C CYS A 106 4.67 -14.39 0.95
N TYR A 107 5.15 -15.62 0.84
CA TYR A 107 4.33 -16.79 0.58
C TYR A 107 4.00 -17.53 1.89
N ALA A 108 2.71 -17.65 2.20
CA ALA A 108 2.23 -18.49 3.28
C ALA A 108 1.93 -19.90 2.75
N SER A 109 2.90 -20.81 2.89
CA SER A 109 2.82 -22.17 2.34
C SER A 109 1.64 -22.99 2.87
N GLY A 110 1.28 -22.83 4.15
CA GLY A 110 0.17 -23.54 4.78
C GLY A 110 -1.20 -23.21 4.17
N PHE A 111 -1.33 -22.09 3.47
CA PHE A 111 -2.59 -21.62 2.88
C PHE A 111 -2.50 -21.39 1.37
N ASN A 112 -1.34 -21.66 0.77
CA ASN A 112 -1.06 -21.42 -0.65
C ASN A 112 -1.49 -20.02 -1.11
N GLN A 113 -1.12 -18.98 -0.35
CA GLN A 113 -1.52 -17.61 -0.63
C GLN A 113 -0.36 -16.62 -0.41
N LYS A 114 -0.43 -15.47 -1.09
CA LYS A 114 0.40 -14.32 -0.78
C LYS A 114 -0.10 -13.69 0.52
N VAL A 115 0.81 -13.36 1.43
CA VAL A 115 0.54 -12.56 2.62
C VAL A 115 1.55 -11.41 2.71
N GLN A 116 1.33 -10.51 3.65
CA GLN A 116 2.22 -9.38 3.89
C GLN A 116 2.63 -9.35 5.35
N LEU A 117 3.85 -8.89 5.62
CA LEU A 117 4.39 -8.70 6.96
C LEU A 117 5.03 -7.31 7.02
N LEU A 118 4.90 -6.64 8.15
CA LEU A 118 5.68 -5.44 8.46
C LEU A 118 6.91 -5.87 9.25
N LEU A 119 8.08 -5.42 8.83
CA LEU A 119 9.34 -5.67 9.51
C LEU A 119 9.85 -4.34 10.05
N HIS A 120 10.16 -4.28 11.34
CA HIS A 120 10.57 -3.07 12.03
C HIS A 120 11.92 -3.25 12.70
N PHE A 121 12.77 -2.23 12.61
CA PHE A 121 14.13 -2.26 13.12
C PHE A 121 14.53 -0.91 13.71
N GLU A 122 15.45 -0.93 14.68
CA GLU A 122 16.34 0.22 14.88
C GLU A 122 17.29 0.34 13.69
N ASN A 123 17.58 1.57 13.27
CA ASN A 123 18.36 1.83 12.05
C ASN A 123 19.72 1.10 12.02
N GLU A 124 20.39 1.00 13.16
CA GLU A 124 21.72 0.38 13.29
C GLU A 124 21.69 -1.12 12.94
N LYS A 125 20.56 -1.80 13.20
CA LYS A 125 20.42 -3.26 13.01
C LYS A 125 20.36 -3.66 11.53
N ILE A 126 20.04 -2.73 10.63
CA ILE A 126 19.88 -3.03 9.19
C ILE A 126 21.08 -2.64 8.33
N GLU A 127 22.11 -1.99 8.90
CA GLU A 127 23.27 -1.54 8.12
C GLU A 127 23.91 -2.70 7.34
N LYS A 128 24.09 -3.84 8.02
CA LYS A 128 24.73 -5.05 7.48
C LYS A 128 23.75 -6.19 7.14
N ALA A 129 22.46 -5.89 7.03
CA ALA A 129 21.41 -6.86 6.70
C ALA A 129 21.42 -7.26 5.21
N HIS A 130 22.53 -7.83 4.72
CA HIS A 130 22.73 -8.15 3.31
C HIS A 130 21.72 -9.17 2.77
N VAL A 131 21.40 -10.19 3.57
CA VAL A 131 20.45 -11.25 3.19
C VAL A 131 19.04 -10.66 3.07
N LEU A 132 18.54 -9.98 4.11
CA LEU A 132 17.26 -9.26 4.05
C LEU A 132 17.19 -8.30 2.85
N LYS A 133 18.20 -7.44 2.63
CA LYS A 133 18.23 -6.51 1.48
C LYS A 133 18.13 -7.25 0.14
N SER A 134 18.79 -8.40 0.01
CA SER A 134 18.68 -9.25 -1.18
C SER A 134 17.29 -9.85 -1.33
N MET A 135 16.67 -10.33 -0.24
CA MET A 135 15.31 -10.87 -0.25
C MET A 135 14.31 -9.81 -0.71
N LEU A 136 14.40 -8.61 -0.16
CA LEU A 136 13.56 -7.46 -0.52
C LEU A 136 13.75 -7.05 -1.98
N ALA A 137 14.99 -6.95 -2.46
CA ALA A 137 15.28 -6.61 -3.85
C ALA A 137 14.73 -7.64 -4.84
N HIS A 138 14.84 -8.94 -4.51
CA HIS A 138 14.26 -10.02 -5.31
C HIS A 138 12.73 -9.92 -5.35
N THR A 139 12.08 -9.76 -4.21
CA THR A 139 10.63 -9.61 -4.13
C THR A 139 10.14 -8.35 -4.85
N PHE A 140 10.85 -7.23 -4.72
CA PHE A 140 10.56 -5.99 -5.41
C PHE A 140 10.63 -6.19 -6.93
N LYS A 141 11.72 -6.76 -7.45
CA LYS A 141 11.89 -7.04 -8.88
C LYS A 141 10.78 -7.96 -9.40
N TYR A 142 10.45 -9.01 -8.66
CA TYR A 142 9.38 -9.92 -9.04
C TYR A 142 8.02 -9.20 -9.05
N ARG A 143 7.68 -8.44 -8.00
CA ARG A 143 6.44 -7.65 -7.96
C ARG A 143 6.34 -6.64 -9.09
N SER A 144 7.44 -5.99 -9.46
CA SER A 144 7.47 -5.05 -10.60
C SER A 144 7.24 -5.75 -11.95
N SER A 145 7.59 -7.04 -12.08
CA SER A 145 7.29 -7.83 -13.29
C SER A 145 5.79 -7.98 -13.57
N GLN A 146 4.94 -7.90 -12.53
CA GLN A 146 3.48 -7.99 -12.67
C GLN A 146 2.90 -6.89 -13.56
N LEU A 147 3.48 -5.68 -13.56
CA LEU A 147 3.04 -4.61 -14.45
C LEU A 147 3.29 -4.98 -15.92
N PHE A 148 4.45 -5.56 -16.22
CA PHE A 148 4.78 -6.00 -17.57
C PHE A 148 3.93 -7.19 -18.01
N GLU A 149 3.70 -8.18 -17.13
CA GLU A 149 2.78 -9.28 -17.44
C GLU A 149 1.35 -8.76 -17.68
N PHE A 150 0.95 -7.72 -16.96
CA PHE A 150 -0.34 -7.06 -17.16
C PHE A 150 -0.42 -6.34 -18.51
N MET A 151 0.61 -5.58 -18.91
CA MET A 151 0.68 -4.95 -20.22
C MET A 151 0.73 -5.99 -21.35
N ASP A 152 1.60 -7.00 -21.24
CA ASP A 152 1.74 -8.07 -22.23
C ASP A 152 0.44 -8.88 -22.39
N SER A 153 -0.34 -9.09 -21.31
CA SER A 153 -1.66 -9.73 -21.40
C SER A 153 -2.67 -8.96 -22.26
N ILE A 154 -2.40 -7.68 -22.55
CA ILE A 154 -3.20 -6.79 -23.39
C ILE A 154 -2.57 -6.66 -24.78
N THR A 155 -1.27 -6.39 -24.86
CA THR A 155 -0.55 -6.10 -26.11
C THR A 155 -0.21 -7.37 -26.90
N LYS A 156 0.03 -8.48 -26.21
CA LYS A 156 0.28 -9.83 -26.75
C LYS A 156 -0.79 -10.79 -26.19
N PRO A 157 -2.06 -10.60 -26.57
CA PRO A 157 -3.17 -11.11 -25.79
C PRO A 157 -3.22 -12.63 -25.75
N ILE A 158 -3.30 -13.17 -24.55
CA ILE A 158 -3.79 -14.53 -24.33
C ILE A 158 -5.30 -14.48 -24.55
N GLU A 159 -5.78 -15.00 -25.69
CA GLU A 159 -7.18 -14.85 -26.13
C GLU A 159 -8.20 -15.17 -25.02
N LYS A 160 -7.94 -16.23 -24.25
CA LYS A 160 -8.79 -16.62 -23.11
C LYS A 160 -8.96 -15.50 -22.08
N ARG A 161 -7.86 -14.85 -21.66
CA ARG A 161 -7.88 -13.76 -20.66
C ARG A 161 -8.69 -12.57 -21.18
N VAL A 162 -8.42 -12.13 -22.40
CA VAL A 162 -9.13 -11.03 -23.07
C VAL A 162 -10.62 -11.31 -23.24
N HIS A 163 -10.99 -12.51 -23.70
CA HIS A 163 -12.39 -12.91 -23.87
C HIS A 163 -13.16 -12.97 -22.56
N GLU A 164 -12.58 -13.57 -21.52
CA GLU A 164 -13.20 -13.64 -20.20
C GLU A 164 -13.37 -12.24 -19.58
N ALA A 165 -12.35 -11.38 -19.68
CA ALA A 165 -12.42 -10.01 -19.18
C ALA A 165 -13.48 -9.18 -19.93
N ALA A 166 -13.56 -9.31 -21.26
CA ALA A 166 -14.54 -8.61 -22.07
C ALA A 166 -15.96 -9.08 -21.75
N ARG A 167 -16.18 -10.40 -21.65
CA ARG A 167 -17.46 -10.99 -21.25
C ARG A 167 -17.91 -10.53 -19.87
N LYS A 168 -16.99 -10.48 -18.90
CA LYS A 168 -17.28 -10.06 -17.51
C LYS A 168 -17.68 -8.59 -17.42
N THR A 169 -17.17 -7.74 -18.30
CA THR A 169 -17.31 -6.28 -18.21
C THR A 169 -18.24 -5.68 -19.26
N GLY A 170 -18.69 -6.46 -20.24
CA GLY A 170 -19.44 -5.95 -21.39
C GLY A 170 -18.59 -5.03 -22.27
N ALA A 171 -17.28 -5.25 -22.31
CA ALA A 171 -16.38 -4.52 -23.20
C ALA A 171 -16.63 -4.97 -24.65
N ASP A 172 -17.01 -4.02 -25.50
CA ASP A 172 -17.14 -4.23 -26.94
C ASP A 172 -15.77 -4.24 -27.63
N LYS A 173 -15.74 -4.65 -28.90
CA LYS A 173 -14.49 -4.75 -29.68
C LYS A 173 -13.75 -3.41 -29.77
N ASN A 174 -14.46 -2.30 -29.85
CA ASN A 174 -13.85 -0.97 -29.98
C ASN A 174 -13.16 -0.54 -28.69
N LEU A 175 -13.79 -0.82 -27.54
CA LEU A 175 -13.19 -0.55 -26.23
C LEU A 175 -11.93 -1.40 -26.03
N VAL A 176 -11.98 -2.69 -26.38
CA VAL A 176 -10.83 -3.59 -26.30
C VAL A 176 -9.69 -3.09 -27.17
N GLU A 177 -9.97 -2.69 -28.41
CA GLU A 177 -8.96 -2.18 -29.34
C GLU A 177 -8.37 -0.84 -28.87
N MET A 178 -9.20 0.10 -28.40
CA MET A 178 -8.74 1.35 -27.79
C MET A 178 -7.77 1.07 -26.64
N VAL A 179 -8.15 0.18 -25.72
CA VAL A 179 -7.30 -0.16 -24.58
C VAL A 179 -5.99 -0.78 -25.05
N LYS A 180 -6.04 -1.67 -26.03
CA LYS A 180 -4.85 -2.29 -26.61
C LYS A 180 -3.89 -1.25 -27.18
N ILE A 181 -4.38 -0.33 -28.02
CA ILE A 181 -3.57 0.73 -28.62
C ILE A 181 -2.88 1.58 -27.53
N TYR A 182 -3.64 2.07 -26.55
CA TYR A 182 -3.07 2.90 -25.49
C TYR A 182 -2.07 2.16 -24.62
N VAL A 183 -2.33 0.90 -24.28
CA VAL A 183 -1.38 0.10 -23.50
C VAL A 183 -0.12 -0.19 -24.31
N THR A 184 -0.22 -0.42 -25.63
CA THR A 184 0.95 -0.51 -26.51
C THR A 184 1.76 0.78 -26.50
N LYS A 185 1.12 1.95 -26.64
CA LYS A 185 1.80 3.26 -26.53
C LYS A 185 2.54 3.41 -25.20
N ILE A 186 1.87 3.11 -24.09
CA ILE A 186 2.47 3.22 -22.74
C ILE A 186 3.65 2.26 -22.59
N GLN A 187 3.54 1.03 -23.10
CA GLN A 187 4.63 0.05 -23.08
C GLN A 187 5.85 0.57 -23.87
N THR A 188 5.64 1.09 -25.08
CA THR A 188 6.71 1.70 -25.88
C THR A 188 7.33 2.91 -25.18
N MET A 189 6.52 3.84 -24.65
CA MET A 189 7.03 5.00 -23.92
C MET A 189 7.84 4.60 -22.67
N LEU A 190 7.47 3.52 -21.97
CA LEU A 190 8.26 2.98 -20.86
C LEU A 190 9.61 2.40 -21.31
N GLU A 191 9.61 1.67 -22.43
CA GLU A 191 10.81 1.07 -22.99
C GLU A 191 11.79 2.15 -23.50
N ASP A 192 11.29 3.16 -24.20
CA ASP A 192 12.08 4.25 -24.77
C ASP A 192 12.69 5.17 -23.70
N ASN A 193 12.01 5.34 -22.56
CA ASN A 193 12.41 6.24 -21.48
C ASN A 193 12.92 5.50 -20.23
N TRP A 194 13.31 4.23 -20.37
CA TRP A 194 13.66 3.36 -19.24
C TRP A 194 14.80 3.92 -18.36
N SER A 195 15.76 4.63 -18.97
CA SER A 195 16.90 5.23 -18.27
C SER A 195 16.53 6.47 -17.46
N ASP A 196 15.51 7.19 -17.89
CA ASP A 196 15.20 8.54 -17.41
C ASP A 196 14.08 8.54 -16.35
N ILE A 197 13.37 7.41 -16.24
CA ILE A 197 12.28 7.21 -15.30
C ILE A 197 12.79 6.60 -13.99
N SER A 198 12.38 7.21 -12.87
CA SER A 198 12.61 6.61 -11.56
C SER A 198 11.91 5.25 -11.43
N LYS A 199 12.66 4.22 -11.01
CA LYS A 199 12.09 2.88 -10.74
C LYS A 199 10.95 2.93 -9.71
N ALA A 200 10.97 3.89 -8.80
CA ALA A 200 9.90 4.11 -7.82
C ALA A 200 8.58 4.56 -8.48
N SER A 201 8.63 5.15 -9.68
CA SER A 201 7.47 5.59 -10.45
C SER A 201 6.78 4.46 -11.22
N ILE A 202 7.49 3.35 -11.49
CA ILE A 202 6.97 2.19 -12.24
C ILE A 202 6.05 1.38 -11.32
N LYS A 203 4.81 1.86 -11.17
CA LYS A 203 3.83 1.29 -10.24
C LYS A 203 2.74 0.55 -10.98
N ASN A 204 2.17 -0.44 -10.30
CA ASN A 204 0.95 -1.15 -10.69
C ASN A 204 -0.29 -0.26 -10.95
N LYS A 205 -0.22 1.03 -10.64
CA LYS A 205 -1.28 2.02 -10.87
C LYS A 205 -1.07 2.83 -12.16
N LEU A 206 0.05 2.67 -12.89
CA LEU A 206 0.37 3.43 -14.10
C LEU A 206 -0.78 3.45 -15.11
N LEU A 207 -1.24 2.28 -15.57
CA LEU A 207 -2.34 2.20 -16.53
C LEU A 207 -3.61 2.86 -16.00
N LYS A 208 -3.93 2.71 -14.70
CA LYS A 208 -5.09 3.37 -14.12
C LYS A 208 -4.95 4.89 -14.22
N ASN A 209 -3.83 5.43 -13.76
CA ASN A 209 -3.58 6.86 -13.70
C ASN A 209 -3.52 7.50 -15.10
N TYR A 210 -2.91 6.82 -16.06
CA TYR A 210 -2.88 7.26 -17.46
C TYR A 210 -4.30 7.36 -18.04
N PHE A 211 -5.12 6.32 -17.85
CA PHE A 211 -6.52 6.37 -18.31
C PHE A 211 -7.36 7.41 -17.56
N ASP A 212 -7.14 7.62 -16.25
CA ASP A 212 -7.78 8.71 -15.51
C ASP A 212 -7.41 10.10 -16.08
N ALA A 213 -6.16 10.29 -16.49
CA ALA A 213 -5.70 11.55 -17.08
C ALA A 213 -6.35 11.84 -18.45
N MET A 214 -6.87 10.83 -19.15
CA MET A 214 -7.58 10.99 -20.42
C MET A 214 -9.07 11.35 -20.28
N ARG A 215 -9.61 11.46 -19.05
CA ARG A 215 -11.02 11.84 -18.80
C ARG A 215 -11.44 13.15 -19.49
N PRO A 216 -10.62 14.22 -19.55
CA PRO A 216 -11.00 15.44 -20.27
C PRO A 216 -11.28 15.22 -21.76
N LYS A 217 -10.59 14.26 -22.39
CA LYS A 217 -10.71 13.93 -23.81
C LYS A 217 -11.88 12.98 -24.10
N TYR A 218 -12.05 11.96 -23.27
CA TYR A 218 -12.95 10.84 -23.55
C TYR A 218 -14.20 10.78 -22.66
N GLY A 219 -14.25 11.57 -21.60
CA GLY A 219 -15.34 11.58 -20.62
C GLY A 219 -15.30 10.43 -19.62
N ASP A 220 -16.00 10.61 -18.50
CA ASP A 220 -15.95 9.67 -17.38
C ASP A 220 -16.51 8.30 -17.71
N THR A 221 -17.62 8.24 -18.45
CA THR A 221 -18.32 6.99 -18.78
C THR A 221 -17.42 6.00 -19.51
N LEU A 222 -16.69 6.48 -20.52
CA LEU A 222 -15.82 5.67 -21.35
C LEU A 222 -14.57 5.23 -20.58
N ILE A 223 -13.93 6.15 -19.85
CA ILE A 223 -12.78 5.81 -19.00
C ILE A 223 -13.16 4.82 -17.91
N ASN A 224 -14.35 4.95 -17.30
CA ASN A 224 -14.83 3.99 -16.30
C ASN A 224 -15.00 2.58 -16.90
N ARG A 225 -15.51 2.45 -18.14
CA ARG A 225 -15.59 1.17 -18.85
C ARG A 225 -14.20 0.60 -19.14
N ALA A 226 -13.28 1.41 -19.63
CA ALA A 226 -11.90 1.00 -19.90
C ALA A 226 -11.21 0.51 -18.60
N GLN A 227 -11.37 1.24 -17.49
CA GLN A 227 -10.82 0.85 -16.20
C GLN A 227 -11.45 -0.43 -15.63
N ALA A 228 -12.76 -0.64 -15.82
CA ALA A 228 -13.40 -1.89 -15.44
C ALA A 228 -12.81 -3.08 -16.20
N TYR A 229 -12.59 -2.92 -17.51
CA TYR A 229 -11.93 -3.92 -18.35
C TYR A 229 -10.48 -4.18 -17.92
N LEU A 230 -9.67 -3.14 -17.74
CA LEU A 230 -8.30 -3.23 -17.22
C LEU A 230 -8.25 -3.94 -15.85
N LYS A 231 -9.19 -3.63 -14.95
CA LYS A 231 -9.29 -4.27 -13.63
C LYS A 231 -9.60 -5.77 -13.75
N ALA A 232 -10.44 -6.17 -14.71
CA ALA A 232 -10.76 -7.58 -14.95
C ALA A 232 -9.54 -8.37 -15.42
N ILE A 233 -8.78 -7.84 -16.39
CA ILE A 233 -7.52 -8.46 -16.85
C ILE A 233 -6.50 -8.53 -15.71
N LYS A 234 -6.29 -7.42 -14.99
CA LYS A 234 -5.37 -7.38 -13.85
C LYS A 234 -5.70 -8.43 -12.78
N SER A 235 -6.98 -8.72 -12.58
CA SER A 235 -7.41 -9.76 -11.65
C SER A 235 -6.97 -11.15 -12.10
N GLN A 236 -7.02 -11.46 -13.40
CA GLN A 236 -6.57 -12.74 -13.93
C GLN A 236 -5.04 -12.87 -13.84
N VAL A 237 -4.31 -11.81 -14.20
CA VAL A 237 -2.84 -11.76 -14.06
C VAL A 237 -2.44 -12.03 -12.61
N LYS A 238 -3.13 -11.42 -11.64
CA LYS A 238 -2.88 -11.68 -10.22
C LYS A 238 -3.15 -13.12 -9.79
N THR A 239 -4.18 -13.76 -10.34
CA THR A 239 -4.51 -15.16 -10.04
C THR A 239 -3.43 -16.11 -10.56
N ASP A 240 -2.90 -15.82 -11.75
CA ASP A 240 -1.89 -16.66 -12.40
C ASP A 240 -0.45 -16.34 -11.95
N PHE A 241 -0.28 -15.25 -11.19
CA PHE A 241 1.01 -14.79 -10.69
C PHE A 241 1.60 -15.82 -9.71
N SER A 242 2.69 -16.47 -10.12
CA SER A 242 3.26 -17.59 -9.36
C SER A 242 3.70 -17.16 -7.96
N LEU A 243 3.21 -17.85 -6.93
CA LEU A 243 3.62 -17.59 -5.56
C LEU A 243 5.02 -18.13 -5.23
N LYS A 244 5.56 -19.01 -6.08
CA LYS A 244 6.82 -19.74 -5.84
C LYS A 244 8.06 -18.85 -5.79
N PHE A 245 7.96 -17.62 -6.30
CA PHE A 245 9.07 -16.68 -6.33
C PHE A 245 9.12 -15.74 -5.12
N PHE A 246 8.09 -15.75 -4.27
CA PHE A 246 8.14 -15.09 -2.97
C PHE A 246 8.83 -15.99 -1.95
N TYR A 247 9.64 -15.39 -1.07
CA TYR A 247 10.16 -16.08 0.11
C TYR A 247 9.02 -16.49 1.03
N ARG A 248 9.20 -17.60 1.77
CA ARG A 248 8.21 -18.05 2.75
C ARG A 248 8.13 -17.04 3.89
N ALA A 249 6.93 -16.86 4.43
CA ALA A 249 6.73 -16.01 5.61
C ALA A 249 7.67 -16.39 6.77
N THR A 250 7.91 -17.69 6.98
CA THR A 250 8.84 -18.17 8.02
C THR A 250 10.29 -17.77 7.77
N GLU A 251 10.77 -17.81 6.52
CA GLU A 251 12.15 -17.40 6.17
C GLU A 251 12.35 -15.90 6.43
N ILE A 252 11.34 -15.09 6.14
CA ILE A 252 11.33 -13.65 6.40
C ILE A 252 11.33 -13.36 7.90
N ILE A 253 10.51 -14.09 8.68
CA ILE A 253 10.43 -13.94 10.14
C ILE A 253 11.78 -14.31 10.77
N GLU A 254 12.34 -15.46 10.41
CA GLU A 254 13.63 -15.94 10.92
C GLU A 254 14.77 -14.94 10.66
N GLU A 255 14.88 -14.42 9.44
CA GLU A 255 15.88 -13.40 9.08
C GLU A 255 15.67 -12.11 9.90
N THR A 256 14.41 -11.66 10.03
CA THR A 256 14.08 -10.43 10.76
C THR A 256 14.44 -10.52 12.24
N HIS A 257 14.06 -11.62 12.88
CA HIS A 257 14.39 -11.87 14.29
C HIS A 257 15.89 -12.09 14.50
N GLY A 258 16.58 -12.74 13.55
CA GLY A 258 18.04 -12.92 13.57
C GLY A 258 18.80 -11.60 13.57
N LEU A 259 18.24 -10.55 12.96
CA LEU A 259 18.75 -9.18 12.97
C LEU A 259 18.30 -8.38 14.22
N GLY A 260 17.50 -8.97 15.11
CA GLY A 260 16.94 -8.29 16.27
C GLY A 260 15.84 -7.29 15.94
N GLY A 261 15.17 -7.45 14.79
CA GLY A 261 13.98 -6.72 14.41
C GLY A 261 12.70 -7.36 14.95
N CYS A 262 11.57 -6.68 14.72
CA CYS A 262 10.24 -7.16 15.06
C CYS A 262 9.39 -7.38 13.81
N VAL A 263 8.43 -8.31 13.92
CA VAL A 263 7.48 -8.63 12.85
C VAL A 263 6.05 -8.31 13.29
N VAL A 264 5.29 -7.63 12.44
CA VAL A 264 3.86 -7.34 12.65
C VAL A 264 3.05 -7.87 11.48
N ILE A 265 1.88 -8.45 11.76
CA ILE A 265 0.89 -8.81 10.73
C ILE A 265 0.00 -7.61 10.44
N PRO A 266 0.07 -6.98 9.25
CA PRO A 266 -0.81 -5.88 8.87
C PRO A 266 -2.17 -6.38 8.40
N HIS A 267 -3.21 -5.56 8.61
CA HIS A 267 -4.58 -5.73 8.09
C HIS A 267 -4.98 -7.19 7.81
N PRO A 268 -5.00 -8.05 8.85
CA PRO A 268 -5.15 -9.49 8.69
C PRO A 268 -6.48 -9.90 8.02
N GLU A 269 -7.46 -9.01 7.92
CA GLU A 269 -8.69 -9.24 7.15
C GLU A 269 -8.43 -9.58 5.67
N GLU A 270 -7.35 -9.04 5.09
CA GLU A 270 -6.99 -9.30 3.69
C GLU A 270 -6.34 -10.68 3.51
N PHE A 271 -5.84 -11.26 4.60
CA PHE A 271 -5.03 -12.49 4.61
C PHE A 271 -5.45 -13.48 5.68
N TRP A 272 -6.73 -13.48 6.07
CA TRP A 272 -7.26 -14.05 7.31
C TRP A 272 -6.75 -15.44 7.75
N PRO A 273 -6.39 -16.40 6.85
CA PRO A 273 -5.79 -17.65 7.30
C PRO A 273 -4.47 -17.45 8.06
N ILE A 274 -3.76 -16.34 7.84
CA ILE A 274 -2.48 -16.03 8.50
C ILE A 274 -2.56 -16.09 10.03
N LEU A 275 -3.70 -15.72 10.61
CA LEU A 275 -3.92 -15.76 12.06
C LEU A 275 -3.92 -17.20 12.61
N LEU A 276 -4.20 -18.19 11.76
CA LEU A 276 -4.17 -19.61 12.12
C LEU A 276 -2.78 -20.24 11.99
N ALA A 277 -1.84 -19.59 11.29
CA ALA A 277 -0.48 -20.13 11.09
C ALA A 277 0.38 -20.14 12.37
N LYS A 278 -0.04 -19.43 13.43
CA LYS A 278 0.72 -19.30 14.69
C LYS A 278 2.17 -18.85 14.44
N TYR A 279 2.36 -17.92 13.52
CA TYR A 279 3.67 -17.33 13.25
C TYR A 279 4.23 -16.68 14.51
N ASP A 280 5.55 -16.78 14.68
CA ASP A 280 6.27 -16.06 15.73
C ASP A 280 6.38 -14.58 15.34
N VAL A 281 5.41 -13.79 15.80
CA VAL A 281 5.30 -12.36 15.48
C VAL A 281 5.20 -11.55 16.76
N ASP A 282 5.65 -10.30 16.69
CA ASP A 282 5.69 -9.37 17.81
C ASP A 282 4.39 -8.57 17.95
N GLY A 283 3.61 -8.45 16.88
CA GLY A 283 2.33 -7.75 16.91
C GLY A 283 1.39 -8.09 15.77
N ILE A 284 0.14 -7.69 15.94
CA ILE A 284 -0.93 -7.85 14.94
C ILE A 284 -1.72 -6.54 14.90
N GLU A 285 -1.99 -6.06 13.69
CA GLU A 285 -2.94 -4.98 13.49
C GLU A 285 -4.37 -5.49 13.67
N ALA A 286 -5.08 -4.92 14.64
CA ALA A 286 -6.46 -5.30 14.92
C ALA A 286 -7.46 -4.31 14.33
N TRP A 287 -7.05 -3.05 14.08
CA TRP A 287 -7.99 -2.03 13.61
C TRP A 287 -8.38 -2.26 12.16
N ASN A 288 -9.69 -2.45 11.96
CA ASN A 288 -10.32 -2.41 10.66
C ASN A 288 -11.33 -1.25 10.61
N PRO A 289 -11.06 -0.18 9.84
CA PRO A 289 -11.93 0.99 9.77
C PRO A 289 -13.30 0.69 9.14
N GLN A 290 -13.43 -0.43 8.42
CA GLN A 290 -14.68 -0.86 7.79
C GLN A 290 -15.53 -1.76 8.71
N SER A 291 -14.96 -2.28 9.81
CA SER A 291 -15.66 -3.21 10.69
C SER A 291 -15.19 -3.12 12.15
N GLN A 292 -15.99 -2.41 12.96
CA GLN A 292 -15.82 -2.38 14.41
C GLN A 292 -15.94 -3.78 15.02
N ARG A 293 -16.88 -4.61 14.53
CA ARG A 293 -17.05 -6.00 14.98
C ARG A 293 -15.79 -6.84 14.73
N TYR A 294 -15.12 -6.63 13.60
CA TYR A 294 -13.88 -7.34 13.29
C TYR A 294 -12.74 -6.88 14.20
N THR A 295 -12.61 -5.56 14.40
CA THR A 295 -11.64 -4.98 15.35
C THR A 295 -11.82 -5.57 16.74
N ASP A 296 -13.06 -5.58 17.22
CA ASP A 296 -13.48 -6.15 18.49
C ASP A 296 -13.15 -7.64 18.62
N PHE A 297 -13.36 -8.41 17.56
CA PHE A 297 -13.08 -9.83 17.51
C PHE A 297 -11.57 -10.09 17.61
N LEU A 298 -10.76 -9.38 16.82
CA LEU A 298 -9.31 -9.56 16.83
C LEU A 298 -8.69 -9.18 18.17
N ILE A 299 -9.14 -8.09 18.79
CA ILE A 299 -8.66 -7.71 20.14
C ILE A 299 -8.90 -8.87 21.12
N SER A 300 -10.11 -9.46 21.12
CA SER A 300 -10.42 -10.61 21.98
C SER A 300 -9.55 -11.83 21.68
N VAL A 301 -9.37 -12.16 20.40
CA VAL A 301 -8.56 -13.31 19.97
C VAL A 301 -7.09 -13.16 20.39
N ILE A 302 -6.50 -11.97 20.20
CA ILE A 302 -5.10 -11.72 20.57
C ILE A 302 -4.93 -11.78 22.09
N ASN A 303 -5.87 -11.21 22.85
CA ASN A 303 -5.84 -11.29 24.32
C ASN A 303 -5.96 -12.73 24.82
N GLU A 304 -6.87 -13.51 24.25
CA GLU A 304 -7.01 -14.94 24.57
C GLU A 304 -5.74 -15.72 24.20
N GLN A 305 -5.13 -15.40 23.06
CA GLN A 305 -3.85 -15.99 22.66
C GLN A 305 -2.75 -15.67 23.68
N ASN A 306 -2.63 -14.42 24.13
CA ASN A 306 -1.65 -14.02 25.14
C ASN A 306 -1.90 -14.69 26.50
N ALA A 307 -3.16 -14.79 26.94
CA ALA A 307 -3.52 -15.46 28.19
C ALA A 307 -3.19 -16.96 28.21
N ASN A 308 -3.23 -17.61 27.05
CA ASN A 308 -2.94 -19.04 26.89
C ASN A 308 -1.47 -19.32 26.52
N ARG A 309 -0.62 -18.29 26.40
CA ARG A 309 0.81 -18.49 26.10
C ARG A 309 1.54 -19.07 27.32
N ALA A 310 2.61 -19.82 27.05
CA ALA A 310 3.45 -20.36 28.11
C ALA A 310 4.11 -19.21 28.90
N SER A 311 4.24 -19.39 30.21
CA SER A 311 4.91 -18.41 31.07
C SER A 311 6.32 -18.08 30.55
N GLY A 312 6.64 -16.79 30.45
CA GLY A 312 7.90 -16.29 29.89
C GLY A 312 7.90 -16.08 28.37
N SER A 313 6.81 -16.42 27.67
CA SER A 313 6.68 -16.12 26.23
C SER A 313 6.46 -14.62 26.02
N LYS A 314 6.98 -14.07 24.92
CA LYS A 314 6.70 -12.68 24.53
C LYS A 314 5.20 -12.51 24.22
N GLU A 315 4.58 -11.48 24.77
CA GLU A 315 3.21 -11.11 24.41
C GLU A 315 3.16 -10.50 23.00
N VAL A 316 2.10 -10.80 22.26
CA VAL A 316 1.82 -10.17 20.97
C VAL A 316 1.15 -8.83 21.21
N PHE A 317 1.71 -7.77 20.66
CA PHE A 317 1.13 -6.44 20.73
C PHE A 317 -0.08 -6.29 19.81
N ILE A 318 -1.05 -5.49 20.26
CA ILE A 318 -2.20 -5.07 19.46
C ILE A 318 -1.89 -3.69 18.89
N PHE A 319 -1.84 -3.58 17.56
CA PHE A 319 -1.65 -2.33 16.84
C PHE A 319 -2.94 -1.87 16.15
N MET A 320 -3.04 -0.56 15.92
CA MET A 320 -4.13 0.04 15.16
C MET A 320 -3.58 0.63 13.86
N GLY A 321 -3.22 -0.19 12.88
CA GLY A 321 -2.59 0.28 11.63
C GLY A 321 -3.34 1.42 10.95
N ASP A 322 -2.67 2.52 10.69
CA ASP A 322 -3.23 3.69 10.02
C ASP A 322 -3.28 3.52 8.49
N ASP A 323 -2.37 2.70 7.93
CA ASP A 323 -2.28 2.37 6.49
C ASP A 323 -2.49 3.60 5.60
N CYS A 324 -1.83 4.69 6.01
CA CYS A 324 -1.89 5.98 5.37
C CYS A 324 -0.99 5.98 4.12
N HIS A 325 -1.54 6.38 2.98
CA HIS A 325 -0.78 6.52 1.73
C HIS A 325 -0.60 8.00 1.38
N MET A 326 0.62 8.51 1.51
CA MET A 326 0.90 9.93 1.32
C MET A 326 0.68 10.41 -0.12
N SER A 327 0.76 9.55 -1.14
CA SER A 327 0.43 9.94 -2.52
C SER A 327 -1.02 10.34 -2.71
N GLU A 328 -1.94 9.92 -1.85
CA GLU A 328 -3.34 10.36 -1.95
C GLU A 328 -3.44 11.86 -1.67
N LYS A 329 -2.58 12.38 -0.78
CA LYS A 329 -2.52 13.81 -0.41
C LYS A 329 -1.89 14.69 -1.49
N THR A 330 -1.38 14.12 -2.57
CA THR A 330 -0.82 14.89 -3.69
C THR A 330 -1.81 15.05 -4.85
N LYS A 331 -2.98 14.41 -4.78
CA LYS A 331 -4.02 14.55 -5.80
C LYS A 331 -4.90 15.77 -5.54
N PRO A 332 -5.51 16.36 -6.59
CA PRO A 332 -6.58 17.33 -6.40
C PRO A 332 -7.71 16.75 -5.53
N VAL A 333 -8.22 17.52 -4.58
CA VAL A 333 -9.22 17.08 -3.57
C VAL A 333 -10.43 16.40 -4.22
N CYS A 334 -10.94 16.91 -5.34
CA CYS A 334 -12.08 16.32 -6.05
C CYS A 334 -11.82 14.95 -6.69
N THR A 335 -10.56 14.53 -6.80
CA THR A 335 -10.14 13.26 -7.40
C THR A 335 -9.63 12.25 -6.38
N GLN A 336 -9.56 12.65 -5.11
CA GLN A 336 -9.10 11.78 -4.03
C GLN A 336 -10.13 10.69 -3.71
N ASP A 337 -9.64 9.53 -3.32
CA ASP A 337 -10.45 8.54 -2.61
C ASP A 337 -10.69 9.05 -1.19
N PRO A 338 -11.95 9.34 -0.79
CA PRO A 338 -12.23 10.00 0.48
C PRO A 338 -11.84 9.16 1.69
N VAL A 339 -11.88 7.81 1.58
CA VAL A 339 -11.51 6.92 2.68
C VAL A 339 -9.99 6.93 2.86
N LYS A 340 -9.24 6.84 1.76
CA LYS A 340 -7.76 6.91 1.81
C LYS A 340 -7.26 8.29 2.21
N ALA A 341 -7.93 9.33 1.72
CA ALA A 341 -7.63 10.71 2.07
C ALA A 341 -8.03 11.07 3.51
N ALA A 342 -8.86 10.30 4.20
CA ALA A 342 -9.15 10.52 5.62
C ALA A 342 -8.10 9.90 6.56
N ARG A 343 -7.34 8.89 6.09
CA ARG A 343 -6.27 8.27 6.88
C ARG A 343 -5.11 9.25 7.02
N GLU A 344 -4.58 9.38 8.22
CA GLU A 344 -3.46 10.25 8.55
C GLU A 344 -2.45 9.51 9.43
N ILE A 345 -1.18 9.84 9.27
CA ILE A 345 -0.10 9.22 10.04
C ILE A 345 -0.31 9.49 11.52
N GLY A 346 -0.47 8.43 12.30
CA GLY A 346 -0.64 8.51 13.74
C GLY A 346 -2.03 8.92 14.24
N LEU A 347 -2.99 9.16 13.34
CA LEU A 347 -4.39 9.35 13.72
C LEU A 347 -5.11 8.00 13.67
N GLN A 348 -5.38 7.45 14.85
CA GLN A 348 -5.98 6.13 15.01
C GLN A 348 -7.23 6.25 15.91
N PRO A 349 -8.39 6.61 15.33
CA PRO A 349 -9.62 6.86 16.09
C PRO A 349 -10.07 5.69 16.96
N ALA A 350 -9.64 4.47 16.64
CA ALA A 350 -9.92 3.27 17.42
C ALA A 350 -9.51 3.37 18.90
N TRP A 351 -8.44 4.11 19.21
CA TRP A 351 -8.01 4.34 20.60
C TRP A 351 -8.97 5.22 21.40
N ASP A 352 -9.72 6.08 20.71
CA ASP A 352 -10.61 7.07 21.31
C ASP A 352 -12.09 6.63 21.26
N ASP A 353 -12.41 5.59 20.49
CA ASP A 353 -13.71 4.92 20.50
C ASP A 353 -13.99 4.28 21.86
N LEU A 354 -15.13 4.61 22.49
CA LEU A 354 -15.44 4.17 23.85
C LEU A 354 -15.52 2.66 24.00
N ASN A 355 -16.03 1.94 22.99
CA ASN A 355 -16.22 0.50 23.06
C ASN A 355 -14.88 -0.24 22.92
N ILE A 356 -14.07 0.17 21.94
CA ILE A 356 -12.73 -0.38 21.73
C ILE A 356 -11.83 -0.03 22.92
N ARG A 357 -11.82 1.24 23.34
CA ARG A 357 -11.01 1.72 24.47
C ARG A 357 -11.31 0.97 25.76
N LYS A 358 -12.58 0.68 26.07
CA LYS A 358 -12.93 -0.11 27.26
C LYS A 358 -12.27 -1.49 27.24
N LYS A 359 -12.26 -2.17 26.09
CA LYS A 359 -11.63 -3.49 25.95
C LYS A 359 -10.10 -3.41 26.06
N LEU A 360 -9.49 -2.41 25.45
CA LEU A 360 -8.05 -2.19 25.58
C LEU A 360 -7.66 -1.93 27.04
N ILE A 361 -8.41 -1.09 27.76
CA ILE A 361 -8.20 -0.86 29.20
C ILE A 361 -8.34 -2.16 30.01
N MET A 362 -9.37 -2.97 29.73
CA MET A 362 -9.53 -4.27 30.39
C MET A 362 -8.39 -5.24 30.10
N ALA A 363 -7.73 -5.10 28.96
CA ALA A 363 -6.54 -5.86 28.58
C ALA A 363 -5.22 -5.22 29.08
N GLY A 364 -5.28 -4.11 29.81
CA GLY A 364 -4.09 -3.38 30.26
C GLY A 364 -3.33 -2.66 29.14
N ILE A 365 -3.97 -2.48 27.98
CA ILE A 365 -3.37 -1.90 26.78
C ILE A 365 -3.76 -0.43 26.67
N ASP A 366 -2.75 0.43 26.55
CA ASP A 366 -2.92 1.84 26.22
C ASP A 366 -1.85 2.28 25.22
N ARG A 367 -2.09 3.39 24.51
CA ARG A 367 -1.19 3.85 23.46
C ARG A 367 0.23 4.13 23.98
N GLN A 368 0.36 4.65 25.20
CA GLN A 368 1.65 5.02 25.78
C GLN A 368 2.44 3.78 26.22
N SER A 369 1.78 2.80 26.83
CA SER A 369 2.42 1.52 27.18
C SER A 369 2.90 0.78 25.93
N ILE A 370 2.08 0.70 24.87
CA ILE A 370 2.50 0.09 23.60
C ILE A 370 3.72 0.78 22.99
N ILE A 371 3.76 2.12 22.96
CA ILE A 371 4.93 2.87 22.47
C ILE A 371 6.17 2.47 23.28
N LYS A 372 6.08 2.51 24.61
CA LYS A 372 7.21 2.20 25.49
C LYS A 372 7.70 0.76 25.31
N ASP A 373 6.79 -0.19 25.35
CA ASP A 373 7.13 -1.61 25.36
C ASP A 373 7.61 -2.08 23.99
N TYR A 374 7.06 -1.51 22.91
CA TYR A 374 7.52 -1.83 21.56
C TYR A 374 8.89 -1.20 21.26
N LYS A 375 9.18 0.02 21.75
CA LYS A 375 10.53 0.59 21.73
C LYS A 375 11.54 -0.30 22.46
N ALA A 376 11.18 -0.78 23.65
CA ALA A 376 12.03 -1.69 24.42
C ALA A 376 12.30 -3.00 23.65
N ARG A 377 11.27 -3.56 22.99
CA ARG A 377 11.43 -4.78 22.20
C ARG A 377 12.31 -4.59 20.97
N LEU A 378 12.20 -3.44 20.30
CA LEU A 378 13.07 -3.09 19.18
C LEU A 378 14.51 -2.81 19.61
N ALA A 379 14.76 -2.40 20.86
CA ALA A 379 16.11 -2.24 21.38
C ALA A 379 16.79 -3.60 21.60
N GLY A 380 16.04 -4.61 22.03
CA GLY A 380 16.53 -5.98 22.27
C GLY A 380 16.44 -6.37 23.73
#